data_AF-A0A6N7ASR4-F1
#
_entry.id   AF-A0A6N7ASR4-F1
#
_cell.length_a   1.000
_cell.length_b   1.000
_cell.length_c   1.000
_cell.angle_alpha   90.00
_cell.angle_beta   90.00
_cell.angle_gamma   90.00
#
_symmetry.space_group_name_H-M   'P 1'
#
loop_
_entity.id
_entity.type
_entity.pdbx_description
1 polymer ?
#
loop_
_entity_poly.entity_id
_entity_poly.type
_entity_poly.pdbx_seq_one_letter_code
_entity_poly.pdbx_strand_id
1 'polypeptide(L)'
;MGQSEKTTSKRAGMDGKMTSTFQKKDKVLAQEENVLSAAVKRTMKAYNKSSTVANLKDYQAAKTALGEFRNKKQQQENPEQARFTVPDAVDYLKVQGFKIEKSKLYNEKAIVGFKTIDNAVTFTKKDLDKYAKKFLSLLTEADSNNAEEKMKWETKIAEQKFHDMEFEAKIKEGRYVLCSEVEQMLAARAAFLKENLGQGFIHSRAPKLAEILKGNPDNIPELIDFYLKHIEEVFDYYSKPMRFEVPAAMINEEEEQNAD
;
A
#
# COMPACT_ATOMS: atom_id res chain seq x y z
N MET A 1 -35.88 12.27 77.50
CA MET A 1 -36.60 11.47 76.48
C MET A 1 -35.73 11.46 75.23
N GLY A 2 -34.95 10.41 75.02
CA GLY A 2 -35.10 9.48 73.87
C GLY A 2 -34.23 9.98 72.70
N GLN A 3 -33.39 9.23 72.00
CA GLN A 3 -33.25 7.80 71.71
C GLN A 3 -31.77 7.55 71.36
N SER A 4 -31.11 6.54 71.94
CA SER A 4 -30.84 5.20 71.38
C SER A 4 -30.24 5.14 69.96
N GLU A 5 -29.01 4.64 69.90
CA GLU A 5 -28.58 3.49 69.09
C GLU A 5 -28.99 3.42 67.61
N LYS A 6 -27.98 3.48 66.72
CA LYS A 6 -27.71 2.51 65.64
C LYS A 6 -26.76 3.12 64.60
N THR A 7 -25.46 2.91 64.72
CA THR A 7 -24.53 2.93 63.56
C THR A 7 -23.21 2.21 63.87
N THR A 8 -23.27 1.03 64.48
CA THR A 8 -22.11 0.10 64.57
C THR A 8 -22.45 -1.22 63.91
N SER A 9 -22.75 -1.21 62.60
CA SER A 9 -22.81 -2.44 61.80
C SER A 9 -22.74 -2.13 60.30
N LYS A 10 -21.59 -1.61 59.83
CA LYS A 10 -21.33 -1.54 58.38
C LYS A 10 -19.87 -1.66 57.96
N ARG A 11 -18.91 -1.68 58.88
CA ARG A 11 -17.47 -1.84 58.57
C ARG A 11 -16.98 -3.28 58.52
N ALA A 12 -17.71 -4.27 59.04
CA ALA A 12 -17.27 -5.68 59.03
C ALA A 12 -17.53 -6.45 57.72
N GLY A 13 -18.30 -5.88 56.77
CA GLY A 13 -18.75 -6.59 55.56
C GLY A 13 -17.97 -6.31 54.27
N MET A 14 -17.08 -5.31 54.27
CA MET A 14 -16.33 -4.90 53.07
C MET A 14 -14.94 -5.58 52.97
N ASP A 15 -14.31 -5.89 54.10
CA ASP A 15 -13.01 -6.59 54.13
C ASP A 15 -13.13 -8.10 53.82
N GLY A 16 -14.29 -8.72 54.10
CA GLY A 16 -14.55 -10.13 53.80
C GLY A 16 -14.83 -10.44 52.33
N LYS A 17 -15.37 -9.49 51.56
CA LYS A 17 -15.65 -9.68 50.12
C LYS A 17 -14.40 -9.54 49.25
N MET A 18 -13.49 -8.63 49.58
CA MET A 18 -12.21 -8.52 48.86
C MET A 18 -11.36 -9.77 49.08
N THR A 19 -11.17 -10.21 50.32
CA THR A 19 -10.41 -11.44 50.64
C THR A 19 -11.00 -12.70 50.00
N SER A 20 -12.32 -12.84 49.94
CA SER A 20 -13.00 -13.98 49.27
C SER A 20 -12.77 -14.02 47.75
N THR A 21 -12.70 -12.85 47.10
CA THR A 21 -12.53 -12.76 45.64
C THR A 21 -11.08 -13.02 45.21
N PHE A 22 -10.11 -12.55 46.00
CA PHE A 22 -8.69 -12.89 45.82
C PHE A 22 -8.44 -14.38 46.05
N GLN A 23 -8.97 -14.97 47.12
CA GLN A 23 -8.86 -16.41 47.37
C GLN A 23 -9.49 -17.29 46.28
N LYS A 24 -10.56 -16.82 45.61
CA LYS A 24 -11.14 -17.53 44.45
C LYS A 24 -10.25 -17.42 43.21
N LYS A 25 -9.66 -16.25 42.93
CA LYS A 25 -8.74 -16.07 41.80
C LYS A 25 -7.46 -16.91 41.97
N ASP A 26 -6.89 -16.93 43.16
CA ASP A 26 -5.66 -17.70 43.45
C ASP A 26 -5.91 -19.21 43.32
N LYS A 27 -7.09 -19.68 43.73
CA LYS A 27 -7.50 -21.09 43.55
C LYS A 27 -7.68 -21.47 42.08
N VAL A 28 -8.26 -20.59 41.26
CA VAL A 28 -8.44 -20.82 39.82
C VAL A 28 -7.07 -20.83 39.10
N LEU A 29 -6.20 -19.87 39.40
CA LEU A 29 -4.84 -19.80 38.85
C LEU A 29 -3.99 -21.02 39.27
N ALA A 30 -4.13 -21.50 40.50
CA ALA A 30 -3.48 -22.73 40.95
C ALA A 30 -4.03 -23.98 40.24
N GLN A 31 -5.33 -24.01 39.95
CA GLN A 31 -5.93 -25.11 39.20
C GLN A 31 -5.45 -25.14 37.74
N GLU A 32 -5.35 -23.99 37.09
CA GLU A 32 -4.81 -23.86 35.73
C GLU A 32 -3.33 -24.25 35.66
N GLU A 33 -2.50 -23.86 36.63
CA GLU A 33 -1.10 -24.29 36.73
C GLU A 33 -0.97 -25.81 36.89
N ASN A 34 -1.87 -26.42 37.66
CA ASN A 34 -1.92 -27.87 37.83
C ASN A 34 -2.33 -28.60 36.55
N VAL A 35 -3.28 -28.05 35.77
CA VAL A 35 -3.67 -28.62 34.48
C VAL A 35 -2.54 -28.52 33.47
N LEU A 36 -1.85 -27.38 33.38
CA LEU A 36 -0.73 -27.18 32.45
C LEU A 36 0.48 -28.04 32.84
N SER A 37 0.80 -28.16 34.13
CA SER A 37 1.87 -29.06 34.59
C SER A 37 1.53 -30.54 34.39
N ALA A 38 0.25 -30.93 34.52
CA ALA A 38 -0.22 -32.26 34.17
C ALA A 38 -0.13 -32.52 32.65
N ALA A 39 -0.44 -31.51 31.82
CA ALA A 39 -0.30 -31.59 30.37
C ALA A 39 1.16 -31.82 29.94
N VAL A 40 2.11 -31.08 30.53
CA VAL A 40 3.56 -31.29 30.31
C VAL A 40 4.00 -32.71 30.71
N LYS A 41 3.53 -33.22 31.87
CA LYS A 41 3.84 -34.59 32.29
C LYS A 41 3.25 -35.65 31.34
N ARG A 42 2.08 -35.40 30.75
CA ARG A 42 1.45 -36.30 29.78
C ARG A 42 2.19 -36.31 28.45
N THR A 43 2.52 -35.14 27.91
CA THR A 43 3.26 -35.03 26.64
C THR A 43 4.70 -35.54 26.79
N MET A 44 5.34 -35.33 27.95
CA MET A 44 6.65 -35.91 28.27
C MET A 44 6.61 -37.45 28.30
N LYS A 45 5.58 -38.05 28.90
CA LYS A 45 5.40 -39.51 28.90
C LYS A 45 5.15 -40.06 27.49
N ALA A 46 4.39 -39.35 26.66
CA ALA A 46 4.14 -39.73 25.28
C ALA A 46 5.41 -39.65 24.41
N TYR A 47 6.22 -38.62 24.61
CA TYR A 47 7.54 -38.47 23.97
C TYR A 47 8.51 -39.57 24.40
N ASN A 48 8.58 -39.89 25.70
CA ASN A 48 9.44 -40.96 26.20
C ASN A 48 9.01 -42.36 25.73
N LYS A 49 7.71 -42.59 25.48
CA LYS A 49 7.19 -43.85 24.95
C LYS A 49 7.40 -43.99 23.43
N SER A 50 7.35 -42.88 22.71
CA SER A 50 7.54 -42.84 21.26
C SER A 50 8.17 -41.50 20.86
N SER A 51 9.47 -41.52 20.54
CA SER A 51 10.21 -40.32 20.15
C SER A 51 9.92 -39.97 18.69
N THR A 52 8.75 -39.36 18.46
CA THR A 52 8.32 -38.84 17.15
C THR A 52 8.42 -37.32 17.13
N VAL A 53 8.55 -36.74 15.92
CA VAL A 53 8.61 -35.28 15.72
C VAL A 53 7.34 -34.59 16.24
N ALA A 54 6.18 -35.23 16.12
CA ALA A 54 4.91 -34.73 16.66
C ALA A 54 4.94 -34.65 18.18
N ASN A 55 5.37 -35.72 18.87
CA ASN A 55 5.43 -35.74 20.34
C ASN A 55 6.45 -34.75 20.90
N LEU A 56 7.56 -34.51 20.19
CA LEU A 56 8.54 -33.49 20.55
C LEU A 56 7.92 -32.07 20.45
N LYS A 57 7.17 -31.80 19.39
CA LYS A 57 6.46 -30.53 19.20
C LYS A 57 5.40 -30.30 20.27
N ASP A 58 4.62 -31.33 20.61
CA ASP A 58 3.59 -31.26 21.65
C ASP A 58 4.19 -31.04 23.05
N TYR A 59 5.34 -31.66 23.33
CA TYR A 59 6.07 -31.44 24.57
C TYR A 59 6.62 -30.01 24.66
N GLN A 60 7.22 -29.50 23.57
CA GLN A 60 7.72 -28.12 23.51
C GLN A 60 6.57 -27.11 23.64
N ALA A 61 5.45 -27.32 22.95
CA ALA A 61 4.28 -26.45 23.03
C ALA A 61 3.71 -26.42 24.47
N ALA A 62 3.58 -27.57 25.12
CA ALA A 62 3.13 -27.64 26.52
C ALA A 62 4.10 -26.95 27.49
N LYS A 63 5.42 -27.08 27.26
CA LYS A 63 6.44 -26.39 28.07
C LYS A 63 6.37 -24.88 27.89
N THR A 64 6.25 -24.38 26.67
CA THR A 64 6.11 -22.96 26.35
C THR A 64 4.85 -22.37 27.00
N ALA A 65 3.70 -23.04 26.84
CA ALA A 65 2.43 -22.59 27.43
C ALA A 65 2.49 -22.48 28.97
N LEU A 66 3.16 -23.43 29.63
CA LEU A 66 3.38 -23.37 31.08
C LEU A 66 4.32 -22.23 31.48
N GLY A 67 5.38 -21.98 30.69
CA GLY A 67 6.29 -20.85 30.87
C GLY A 67 5.58 -19.51 30.74
N GLU A 68 4.76 -19.34 29.71
CA GLU A 68 3.95 -18.13 29.50
C GLU A 68 2.95 -17.90 30.63
N PHE A 69 2.27 -18.95 31.11
CA PHE A 69 1.35 -18.86 32.24
C PHE A 69 2.06 -18.42 33.53
N ARG A 70 3.22 -19.03 33.84
CA ARG A 70 4.02 -18.64 35.00
C ARG A 70 4.56 -17.22 34.90
N ASN A 71 4.96 -16.79 33.71
CA ASN A 71 5.39 -15.41 33.48
C ASN A 71 4.22 -14.43 33.69
N LYS A 72 3.02 -14.73 33.20
CA LYS A 72 1.81 -13.91 33.44
C LYS A 72 1.44 -13.85 34.93
N LYS A 73 1.52 -14.98 35.64
CA LYS A 73 1.28 -15.03 37.09
C LYS A 73 2.33 -14.22 37.86
N GLN A 74 3.61 -14.32 37.51
CA GLN A 74 4.68 -13.51 38.10
C GLN A 74 4.55 -12.01 37.77
N GLN A 75 4.08 -11.65 36.58
CA GLN A 75 3.76 -10.26 36.22
C GLN A 75 2.63 -9.68 37.09
N GLN A 76 1.66 -10.51 37.49
CA GLN A 76 0.54 -10.11 38.38
C GLN A 76 0.93 -10.07 39.86
N GLU A 77 1.71 -11.04 40.34
CA GLU A 77 2.11 -11.15 41.75
C GLU A 77 3.29 -10.24 42.11
N ASN A 78 4.20 -9.95 41.17
CA ASN A 78 5.41 -9.19 41.45
C ASN A 78 5.85 -8.33 40.23
N PRO A 79 5.25 -7.14 40.03
CA PRO A 79 5.46 -6.33 38.82
C PRO A 79 6.91 -5.87 38.62
N GLU A 80 7.76 -5.90 39.65
CA GLU A 80 9.20 -5.59 39.52
C GLU A 80 10.05 -6.72 38.93
N GLN A 81 9.59 -7.98 39.01
CA GLN A 81 10.30 -9.16 38.50
C GLN A 81 9.70 -9.71 37.21
N ALA A 82 8.67 -9.04 36.68
CA ALA A 82 8.06 -9.28 35.38
C ALA A 82 9.13 -9.44 34.29
N ARG A 83 9.05 -10.57 33.58
CA ARG A 83 9.87 -10.85 32.40
C ARG A 83 9.05 -10.58 31.16
N PHE A 84 9.62 -9.82 30.24
CA PHE A 84 9.02 -9.45 28.96
C PHE A 84 9.75 -10.15 27.84
N THR A 85 9.00 -10.69 26.88
CA THR A 85 9.58 -11.12 25.60
C THR A 85 9.85 -9.89 24.72
N VAL A 86 10.60 -10.04 23.62
CA VAL A 86 10.95 -8.89 22.75
C VAL A 86 9.71 -8.11 22.27
N PRO A 87 8.62 -8.75 21.78
CA PRO A 87 7.40 -8.02 21.41
C PRO A 87 6.76 -7.33 22.62
N ASP A 88 6.58 -8.03 23.74
CA ASP A 88 5.94 -7.47 24.95
C ASP A 88 6.72 -6.28 25.52
N ALA A 89 8.06 -6.31 25.42
CA ALA A 89 8.93 -5.24 25.87
C ALA A 89 8.78 -3.98 25.02
N VAL A 90 8.63 -4.13 23.69
CA VAL A 90 8.35 -3.00 22.78
C VAL A 90 7.01 -2.37 23.10
N ASP A 91 5.98 -3.20 23.29
CA ASP A 91 4.63 -2.71 23.60
C ASP A 91 4.59 -2.00 24.96
N TYR A 92 5.25 -2.57 25.97
CA TYR A 92 5.40 -1.92 27.28
C TYR A 92 6.06 -0.54 27.18
N LEU A 93 7.15 -0.41 26.42
CA LEU A 93 7.86 0.86 26.23
C LEU A 93 7.03 1.88 25.43
N LYS A 94 6.26 1.42 24.44
CA LYS A 94 5.34 2.27 23.68
C LYS A 94 4.18 2.79 24.53
N VAL A 95 3.60 1.95 25.39
CA VAL A 95 2.54 2.36 26.33
C VAL A 95 3.06 3.42 27.32
N GLN A 96 4.34 3.37 27.67
CA GLN A 96 4.99 4.40 28.46
C GLN A 96 5.34 5.68 27.68
N GLY A 97 5.06 5.72 26.38
CA GLY A 97 5.33 6.87 25.52
C GLY A 97 6.76 6.96 25.03
N PHE A 98 7.55 5.87 25.04
CA PHE A 98 8.90 5.87 24.47
C PHE A 98 8.91 5.47 22.99
N LYS A 99 9.74 6.16 22.19
CA LYS A 99 9.93 5.88 20.76
C LYS A 99 10.88 4.71 20.56
N ILE A 100 10.34 3.53 20.25
CA ILE A 100 11.15 2.33 20.00
C ILE A 100 10.58 1.44 18.89
N GLU A 101 11.49 0.94 18.04
CA GLU A 101 11.21 -0.08 17.03
C GLU A 101 11.70 -1.46 17.46
N LYS A 102 11.01 -2.51 16.99
CA LYS A 102 11.37 -3.90 17.29
C LYS A 102 12.80 -4.25 16.88
N SER A 103 13.25 -3.74 15.73
CA SER A 103 14.61 -3.93 15.21
C SER A 103 15.67 -3.30 16.13
N LYS A 104 15.39 -2.11 16.67
CA LYS A 104 16.28 -1.41 17.59
C LYS A 104 16.46 -2.20 18.89
N LEU A 105 15.36 -2.66 19.51
CA LEU A 105 15.43 -3.45 20.73
C LEU A 105 16.14 -4.80 20.51
N TYR A 106 15.95 -5.42 19.35
CA TYR A 106 16.59 -6.69 19.02
C TYR A 106 18.12 -6.55 18.87
N ASN A 107 18.56 -5.49 18.21
CA ASN A 107 19.99 -5.20 18.03
C ASN A 107 20.66 -4.77 19.34
N GLU A 108 19.94 -4.04 20.18
CA GLU A 108 20.45 -3.49 21.45
C GLU A 108 20.16 -4.39 22.66
N LYS A 109 19.74 -5.65 22.44
CA LYS A 109 19.39 -6.60 23.52
C LYS A 109 20.49 -6.74 24.58
N ALA A 110 21.76 -6.72 24.16
CA ALA A 110 22.93 -6.80 25.04
C ALA A 110 23.10 -5.57 25.94
N ILE A 111 22.71 -4.40 25.44
CA ILE A 111 22.80 -3.11 26.15
C ILE A 111 21.67 -3.00 27.18
N VAL A 112 20.48 -3.50 26.83
CA VAL A 112 19.32 -3.54 27.74
C VAL A 112 19.59 -4.46 28.92
N GLY A 113 20.28 -5.59 28.70
CA GLY A 113 20.53 -6.61 29.72
C GLY A 113 19.55 -7.78 29.58
N PHE A 114 19.69 -8.54 28.49
CA PHE A 114 18.84 -9.70 28.23
C PHE A 114 19.23 -10.94 29.03
N LYS A 115 18.23 -11.77 29.34
CA LYS A 115 18.41 -13.11 29.90
C LYS A 115 17.82 -14.14 28.97
N THR A 116 18.59 -15.17 28.65
CA THR A 116 18.11 -16.31 27.84
C THR A 116 17.49 -17.34 28.76
N ILE A 117 16.23 -17.67 28.55
CA ILE A 117 15.51 -18.72 29.28
C ILE A 117 14.80 -19.58 28.25
N ASP A 118 15.04 -20.89 28.30
CA ASP A 118 14.43 -21.84 27.35
C ASP A 118 14.59 -21.41 25.88
N ASN A 119 15.79 -20.92 25.51
CA ASN A 119 16.14 -20.39 24.18
C ASN A 119 15.41 -19.11 23.74
N ALA A 120 14.62 -18.48 24.62
CA ALA A 120 13.98 -17.19 24.37
C ALA A 120 14.72 -16.04 25.09
N VAL A 121 14.83 -14.91 24.40
CA VAL A 121 15.41 -13.66 24.94
C VAL A 121 14.33 -12.95 25.76
N THR A 122 14.60 -12.74 27.04
CA THR A 122 13.69 -12.07 27.98
C THR A 122 14.36 -10.87 28.66
N PHE A 123 13.58 -9.85 29.02
CA PHE A 123 14.03 -8.65 29.70
C PHE A 123 13.30 -8.47 31.02
N THR A 124 13.96 -7.88 32.02
CA THR A 124 13.26 -7.49 33.25
C THR A 124 12.75 -6.06 33.16
N LYS A 125 11.72 -5.72 33.94
CA LYS A 125 11.19 -4.35 34.03
C LYS A 125 12.29 -3.34 34.37
N LYS A 126 13.15 -3.65 35.35
CA LYS A 126 14.23 -2.75 35.80
C LYS A 126 15.23 -2.44 34.69
N ASP A 127 15.56 -3.45 33.90
CA ASP A 127 16.48 -3.33 32.77
C ASP A 127 15.87 -2.48 31.65
N LEU A 128 14.59 -2.70 31.33
CA LEU A 128 13.84 -1.90 30.36
C LEU A 128 13.68 -0.44 30.79
N ASP A 129 13.29 -0.19 32.05
CA ASP A 129 13.11 1.17 32.57
C ASP A 129 14.45 1.94 32.60
N LYS A 130 15.56 1.26 32.93
CA LYS A 130 16.91 1.84 32.91
C LYS A 130 17.39 2.16 31.49
N TYR A 131 17.11 1.25 30.55
CA TYR A 131 17.40 1.46 29.14
C TYR A 131 16.57 2.62 28.57
N ALA A 132 15.27 2.65 28.86
CA ALA A 132 14.36 3.70 28.40
C ALA A 132 14.81 5.09 28.85
N LYS A 133 15.15 5.25 30.12
CA LYS A 133 15.64 6.52 30.67
C LYS A 133 16.95 7.00 30.05
N LYS A 134 17.79 6.10 29.54
CA LYS A 134 19.13 6.43 29.02
C LYS A 134 19.17 6.60 27.50
N PHE A 135 18.38 5.82 26.77
CA PHE A 135 18.57 5.63 25.32
C PHE A 135 17.30 5.88 24.48
N LEU A 136 16.14 6.06 25.12
CA LEU A 136 14.88 6.31 24.42
C LEU A 136 14.40 7.74 24.66
N SER A 137 13.94 8.37 23.59
CA SER A 137 13.22 9.64 23.66
C SER A 137 11.73 9.38 23.88
N LEU A 138 11.06 10.31 24.57
CA LEU A 138 9.61 10.34 24.64
C LEU A 138 9.04 10.70 23.27
N LEU A 139 7.94 10.05 22.91
CA LEU A 139 7.15 10.37 21.73
C LEU A 139 6.47 11.72 21.97
N THR A 140 6.98 12.76 21.31
CA THR A 140 6.40 14.11 21.36
C THR A 140 5.34 14.29 20.29
N GLU A 141 4.39 15.20 20.52
CA GLU A 141 3.31 15.53 19.56
C GLU A 141 3.86 15.97 18.19
N ALA A 142 5.05 16.59 18.16
CA ALA A 142 5.75 16.96 16.93
C ALA A 142 6.10 15.74 16.04
N ASP A 143 6.44 14.59 16.63
CA ASP A 143 6.71 13.36 15.89
C ASP A 143 5.43 12.75 15.30
N SER A 144 4.28 12.92 15.98
CA SER A 144 2.97 12.48 15.48
C SER A 144 2.54 13.32 14.27
N ASN A 145 2.67 14.64 14.37
CA ASN A 145 2.32 15.55 13.27
C ASN A 145 3.18 15.29 12.03
N ASN A 146 4.47 15.01 12.21
CA ASN A 146 5.37 14.68 11.10
C ASN A 146 4.98 13.35 10.41
N ALA A 147 4.53 12.34 11.17
CA ALA A 147 4.02 11.10 10.60
C ALA A 147 2.73 11.30 9.79
N GLU A 148 1.81 12.14 10.27
CA GLU A 148 0.58 12.47 9.54
C GLU A 148 0.86 13.28 8.27
N GLU A 149 1.77 14.24 8.32
CA GLU A 149 2.20 14.99 7.14
C GLU A 149 2.85 14.07 6.11
N LYS A 150 3.73 13.17 6.55
CA LYS A 150 4.35 12.17 5.67
C LYS A 150 3.30 11.28 5.00
N MET A 151 2.31 10.79 5.74
CA MET A 151 1.21 9.98 5.21
C MET A 151 0.37 10.76 4.17
N LYS A 152 0.09 12.05 4.43
CA LYS A 152 -0.61 12.91 3.47
C LYS A 152 0.19 13.11 2.18
N TRP A 153 1.51 13.31 2.28
CA TRP A 153 2.39 13.42 1.12
C TRP A 153 2.46 12.13 0.32
N GLU A 154 2.64 10.98 0.99
CA GLU A 154 2.65 9.67 0.35
C GLU A 154 1.32 9.38 -0.37
N THR A 155 0.20 9.77 0.23
CA THR A 155 -1.14 9.65 -0.39
C THR A 155 -1.24 10.49 -1.65
N LYS A 156 -0.82 11.77 -1.61
CA LYS A 156 -0.83 12.64 -2.79
C LYS A 156 0.04 12.12 -3.93
N ILE A 157 1.22 11.58 -3.62
CA ILE A 157 2.10 10.98 -4.63
C ILE A 157 1.44 9.74 -5.24
N ALA A 158 0.77 8.92 -4.43
CA ALA A 158 0.04 7.75 -4.91
C ALA A 158 -1.14 8.14 -5.82
N GLU A 159 -1.89 9.20 -5.47
CA GLU A 159 -2.98 9.75 -6.28
C GLU A 159 -2.47 10.27 -7.63
N GLN A 160 -1.38 11.04 -7.65
CA GLN A 160 -0.77 11.53 -8.89
C GLN A 160 -0.35 10.37 -9.80
N LYS A 161 0.35 9.37 -9.25
CA LYS A 161 0.75 8.18 -10.01
C LYS A 161 -0.46 7.40 -10.55
N PHE A 162 -1.54 7.33 -9.78
CA PHE A 162 -2.77 6.70 -10.23
C PHE A 162 -3.38 7.44 -11.41
N HIS A 163 -3.46 8.78 -11.34
CA HIS A 163 -3.94 9.61 -12.44
C HIS A 163 -3.07 9.49 -13.70
N ASP A 164 -1.75 9.48 -13.55
CA ASP A 164 -0.84 9.30 -14.68
C ASP A 164 -1.03 7.92 -15.33
N MET A 165 -1.15 6.86 -14.53
CA MET A 165 -1.43 5.50 -15.02
C MET A 165 -2.79 5.41 -15.72
N GLU A 166 -3.82 6.08 -15.19
CA GLU A 166 -5.15 6.14 -15.81
C GLU A 166 -5.12 6.88 -17.14
N PHE A 167 -4.37 7.98 -17.22
CA PHE A 167 -4.19 8.75 -18.45
C PHE A 167 -3.47 7.93 -19.52
N GLU A 168 -2.35 7.29 -19.17
CA GLU A 168 -1.61 6.39 -20.05
C GLU A 168 -2.46 5.20 -20.54
N ALA A 169 -3.31 4.64 -19.66
CA ALA A 169 -4.24 3.59 -20.04
C ALA A 169 -5.24 4.09 -21.10
N LYS A 170 -5.79 5.30 -20.94
CA LYS A 170 -6.71 5.88 -21.92
C LYS A 170 -6.03 6.23 -23.25
N ILE A 171 -4.75 6.62 -23.24
CA ILE A 171 -3.94 6.78 -24.46
C ILE A 171 -3.82 5.42 -25.17
N LYS A 172 -3.45 4.36 -24.44
CA LYS A 172 -3.31 3.00 -25.01
C LYS A 172 -4.63 2.40 -25.52
N GLU A 173 -5.75 2.75 -24.88
CA GLU A 173 -7.10 2.41 -25.39
C GLU A 173 -7.46 3.16 -26.69
N GLY A 174 -6.64 4.11 -27.15
CA GLY A 174 -6.87 4.87 -28.37
C GLY A 174 -7.92 5.97 -28.21
N ARG A 175 -8.24 6.39 -26.97
CA ARG A 175 -9.19 7.49 -26.73
C ARG A 175 -8.56 8.87 -26.91
N TYR A 176 -7.23 8.95 -26.85
CA TYR A 176 -6.48 10.19 -27.03
C TYR A 176 -5.52 10.05 -28.20
N VAL A 177 -5.38 11.13 -28.96
CA VAL A 177 -4.44 11.27 -30.08
C VAL A 177 -3.68 12.58 -29.85
N LEU A 178 -2.42 12.64 -30.27
CA LEU A 178 -1.64 13.87 -30.17
C LEU A 178 -2.24 14.94 -31.09
N CYS A 179 -2.42 16.16 -30.55
CA CYS A 179 -3.02 17.26 -31.31
C CYS A 179 -2.18 17.60 -32.56
N SER A 180 -0.85 17.54 -32.43
CA SER A 180 0.10 17.74 -33.52
C SER A 180 -0.11 16.73 -34.66
N GLU A 181 -0.32 15.46 -34.35
CA GLU A 181 -0.59 14.42 -35.36
C GLU A 181 -1.91 14.69 -36.10
N VAL A 182 -2.96 15.09 -35.38
CA VAL A 182 -4.25 15.44 -35.98
C VAL A 182 -4.13 16.67 -36.88
N GLU A 183 -3.43 17.70 -36.43
CA GLU A 183 -3.20 18.93 -37.22
C GLU A 183 -2.39 18.64 -38.49
N GLN A 184 -1.35 17.82 -38.41
CA GLN A 184 -0.58 17.39 -39.58
C GLN A 184 -1.43 16.58 -40.54
N MET A 185 -2.24 15.64 -40.04
CA MET A 185 -3.18 14.88 -40.87
C MET A 185 -4.19 15.79 -41.56
N LEU A 186 -4.74 16.78 -40.86
CA LEU A 186 -5.67 17.75 -41.44
C LEU A 186 -5.00 18.64 -42.49
N ALA A 187 -3.77 19.11 -42.22
CA ALA A 187 -2.99 19.90 -43.15
C ALA A 187 -2.66 19.12 -44.43
N ALA A 188 -2.24 17.86 -44.30
CA ALA A 188 -1.95 16.98 -45.44
C ALA A 188 -3.21 16.68 -46.26
N ARG A 189 -4.35 16.44 -45.59
CA ARG A 189 -5.66 16.29 -46.23
C ARG A 189 -6.10 17.55 -46.98
N ALA A 190 -5.87 18.73 -46.40
CA ALA A 190 -6.17 20.00 -47.05
C ALA A 190 -5.27 20.24 -48.27
N ALA A 191 -3.98 19.90 -48.18
CA ALA A 191 -3.05 19.96 -49.30
C ALA A 191 -3.47 19.02 -50.45
N PHE A 192 -3.82 17.77 -50.13
CA PHE A 192 -4.34 16.80 -51.08
C PHE A 192 -5.58 17.33 -51.83
N LEU A 193 -6.56 17.88 -51.11
CA LEU A 193 -7.76 18.45 -51.73
C LEU A 193 -7.43 19.66 -52.61
N LYS A 194 -6.53 20.55 -52.16
CA LYS A 194 -6.10 21.73 -52.92
C LYS A 194 -5.44 21.33 -54.25
N GLU A 195 -4.62 20.29 -54.24
CA GLU A 195 -3.96 19.78 -55.45
C GLU A 195 -4.95 19.09 -56.40
N ASN A 196 -5.84 18.24 -55.87
CA ASN A 196 -6.73 17.39 -56.68
C ASN A 196 -8.04 18.05 -57.12
N LEU A 197 -8.49 19.14 -56.47
CA LEU A 197 -9.67 19.89 -56.88
C LEU A 197 -9.33 21.26 -57.49
N GLY A 198 -8.11 21.76 -57.25
CA GLY A 198 -7.67 23.08 -57.68
C GLY A 198 -6.76 23.02 -58.91
N GLN A 199 -5.59 23.64 -58.80
CA GLN A 199 -4.67 23.88 -59.92
C GLN A 199 -4.16 22.57 -60.55
N GLY A 200 -3.85 21.55 -59.75
CA GLY A 200 -3.35 20.27 -60.25
C GLY A 200 -4.35 19.56 -61.17
N PHE A 201 -5.64 19.59 -60.83
CA PHE A 201 -6.70 19.08 -61.71
C PHE A 201 -6.79 19.86 -63.01
N ILE A 202 -6.87 21.19 -62.93
CA ILE A 202 -7.03 22.03 -64.12
C ILE A 202 -5.84 21.84 -65.07
N HIS A 203 -4.60 21.84 -64.56
CA HIS A 203 -3.43 21.65 -65.39
C HIS A 203 -3.31 20.24 -65.98
N SER A 204 -3.60 19.19 -65.20
CA SER A 204 -3.50 17.80 -65.69
C SER A 204 -4.63 17.40 -66.65
N ARG A 205 -5.83 17.94 -66.45
CA ARG A 205 -7.02 17.59 -67.26
C ARG A 205 -7.39 18.63 -68.31
N ALA A 206 -6.73 19.80 -68.36
CA ALA A 206 -6.98 20.86 -69.35
C ALA A 206 -7.11 20.35 -70.81
N PRO A 207 -6.24 19.46 -71.31
CA PRO A 207 -6.38 18.95 -72.68
C PRO A 207 -7.70 18.19 -72.90
N LYS A 208 -8.14 17.41 -71.91
CA LYS A 208 -9.38 16.63 -71.97
C LYS A 208 -10.61 17.51 -71.81
N LEU A 209 -10.53 18.56 -70.98
CA LEU A 209 -11.58 19.57 -70.86
C LEU A 209 -11.78 20.30 -72.20
N ALA A 210 -10.70 20.65 -72.89
CA ALA A 210 -10.75 21.26 -74.22
C ALA A 210 -11.36 20.32 -75.27
N GLU A 211 -11.05 19.01 -75.20
CA GLU A 211 -11.63 17.98 -76.07
C GLU A 211 -13.14 17.80 -75.88
N ILE A 212 -13.64 17.87 -74.64
CA ILE A 212 -15.09 17.77 -74.34
C ILE A 212 -15.81 19.01 -74.86
N LEU A 213 -15.27 20.20 -74.59
CA LEU A 213 -15.92 21.45 -74.97
C LEU A 213 -15.96 21.65 -76.48
N LYS A 214 -14.92 21.29 -77.24
CA LYS A 214 -14.79 21.55 -78.71
C LYS A 214 -15.16 22.99 -79.14
N GLY A 215 -15.17 23.94 -78.20
CA GLY A 215 -15.66 25.29 -78.41
C GLY A 215 -17.19 25.46 -78.48
N ASN A 216 -18.00 24.43 -78.22
CA ASN A 216 -19.47 24.52 -78.20
C ASN A 216 -20.01 24.62 -76.75
N PRO A 217 -20.79 25.68 -76.41
CA PRO A 217 -21.47 25.79 -75.11
C PRO A 217 -22.49 24.67 -74.84
N ASP A 218 -23.00 23.95 -75.85
CA ASP A 218 -23.96 22.86 -75.62
C ASP A 218 -23.35 21.66 -74.86
N ASN A 219 -22.02 21.54 -74.83
CA ASN A 219 -21.30 20.44 -74.16
C ASN A 219 -21.02 20.73 -72.67
N ILE A 220 -21.50 21.86 -72.13
CA ILE A 220 -21.35 22.22 -70.72
C ILE A 220 -21.90 21.14 -69.77
N PRO A 221 -23.06 20.49 -70.02
CA PRO A 221 -23.54 19.40 -69.16
C PRO A 221 -22.56 18.22 -69.06
N GLU A 222 -21.94 17.83 -70.18
CA GLU A 222 -20.95 16.74 -70.21
C GLU A 222 -19.67 17.10 -69.42
N LEU A 223 -19.28 18.37 -69.45
CA LEU A 223 -18.17 18.90 -68.65
C LEU A 223 -18.48 18.85 -67.15
N ILE A 224 -19.70 19.23 -66.77
CA ILE A 224 -20.16 19.17 -65.37
C ILE A 224 -20.15 17.73 -64.87
N ASP A 225 -20.70 16.78 -65.64
CA ASP A 225 -20.70 15.36 -65.28
C ASP A 225 -19.29 14.79 -65.13
N PHE A 226 -18.35 15.20 -66.01
CA PHE A 226 -16.95 14.81 -65.90
C PHE A 226 -16.30 15.33 -64.61
N TYR A 227 -16.57 16.58 -64.24
CA TYR A 227 -16.02 17.17 -63.02
C TYR A 227 -16.63 16.56 -61.75
N LEU A 228 -17.95 16.32 -61.75
CA LEU A 228 -18.64 15.67 -60.62
C LEU A 228 -18.11 14.25 -60.38
N LYS A 229 -17.86 13.46 -61.43
CA LYS A 229 -17.23 12.14 -61.30
C LYS A 229 -15.82 12.24 -60.70
N HIS A 230 -15.03 13.22 -61.13
CA HIS A 230 -13.69 13.44 -60.55
C HIS A 230 -13.77 13.84 -59.08
N ILE A 231 -14.74 14.68 -58.70
CA ILE A 231 -15.01 15.01 -57.28
C ILE A 231 -15.33 13.72 -56.50
N GLU A 232 -16.24 12.89 -57.00
CA GLU A 232 -16.59 11.62 -56.34
C GLU A 232 -15.37 10.71 -56.14
N GLU A 233 -14.50 10.58 -57.15
CA GLU A 233 -13.24 9.80 -57.06
C GLU A 233 -12.30 10.37 -55.98
N VAL A 234 -12.14 11.70 -55.92
CA VAL A 234 -11.30 12.37 -54.92
C VAL A 234 -11.86 12.18 -53.51
N PHE A 235 -13.18 12.27 -53.33
CA PHE A 235 -13.82 12.07 -52.03
C PHE A 235 -13.84 10.59 -51.60
N ASP A 236 -13.96 9.64 -52.53
CA ASP A 236 -13.77 8.21 -52.24
C ASP A 236 -12.36 7.95 -51.69
N TYR A 237 -11.34 8.55 -52.30
CA TYR A 237 -9.97 8.44 -51.80
C TYR A 237 -9.77 9.14 -50.45
N TYR A 238 -10.36 10.32 -50.26
CA TYR A 238 -10.34 11.05 -48.98
C TYR A 238 -11.01 10.28 -47.83
N SER A 239 -12.04 9.49 -48.15
CA SER A 239 -12.78 8.70 -47.16
C SER A 239 -11.99 7.53 -46.58
N LYS A 240 -10.93 7.08 -47.28
CA LYS A 240 -10.09 5.96 -46.85
C LYS A 240 -9.16 6.39 -45.71
N PRO A 241 -8.78 5.47 -44.81
CA PRO A 241 -7.83 5.77 -43.74
C PRO A 241 -6.45 6.07 -44.34
N MET A 242 -6.19 7.35 -44.58
CA MET A 242 -4.93 7.85 -45.10
C MET A 242 -3.91 7.87 -43.97
N ARG A 243 -2.95 6.93 -44.00
CA ARG A 243 -1.77 6.97 -43.14
C ARG A 243 -0.73 7.81 -43.84
N PHE A 244 -0.44 8.99 -43.29
CA PHE A 244 0.69 9.78 -43.74
C PHE A 244 1.92 9.31 -42.98
N GLU A 245 2.83 8.63 -43.67
CA GLU A 245 4.19 8.46 -43.17
C GLU A 245 4.87 9.81 -43.30
N VAL A 246 5.17 10.46 -42.18
CA VAL A 246 5.96 11.69 -42.17
C VAL A 246 7.32 11.34 -42.81
N PRO A 247 7.72 12.00 -43.91
CA PRO A 247 9.04 11.78 -44.48
C PRO A 247 10.09 12.07 -43.41
N ALA A 248 10.98 11.11 -43.15
CA ALA A 248 12.06 11.19 -42.15
C ALA A 248 12.99 12.42 -42.31
N ALA A 249 12.86 13.17 -43.41
CA ALA A 249 13.60 14.40 -43.66
C ALA A 249 13.33 15.52 -42.65
N MET A 250 12.17 15.55 -41.96
CA MET A 250 11.88 16.57 -40.94
C MET A 250 12.40 16.23 -39.54
N ILE A 251 12.90 15.01 -39.31
CA ILE A 251 13.43 14.60 -38.00
C ILE A 251 14.89 15.08 -37.82
N ASN A 252 15.64 15.20 -38.91
CA ASN A 252 17.07 15.54 -38.85
C ASN A 252 17.34 17.05 -38.63
N GLU A 253 16.39 17.93 -38.93
CA GLU A 253 16.59 19.39 -38.77
C GLU A 253 16.40 19.86 -37.31
N GLU A 254 15.62 19.13 -36.50
CA GLU A 254 15.41 19.47 -35.08
C GLU A 254 16.55 18.96 -34.17
N GLU A 255 17.29 17.92 -34.58
CA GLU A 255 18.46 17.42 -33.84
C GLU A 255 19.71 18.29 -34.06
N GLU A 256 19.86 18.93 -35.23
CA GLU A 256 21.00 19.82 -35.50
C GLU A 256 20.86 21.22 -34.86
N GLN A 257 19.65 21.70 -34.59
CA GLN A 257 19.43 23.03 -33.98
C GLN A 257 19.50 23.03 -32.44
N ASN A 258 19.54 21.86 -31.80
CA ASN A 258 19.66 21.73 -30.33
C ASN A 258 21.08 21.29 -29.89
N ALA A 259 22.02 21.22 -30.82
CA ALA A 259 23.40 20.77 -30.57
C ALA A 259 24.46 21.89 -30.65
N ASP A 260 24.03 23.16 -30.75
CA ASP A 260 24.91 24.35 -30.78
C ASP A 260 24.65 25.28 -29.58
#